data_AF-B1XRI4-F1
#
_entry.id   AF-B1XRI4-F1
#
_cell.length_a   1.000
_cell.length_b   1.000
_cell.length_c   1.000
_cell.angle_alpha   90.00
_cell.angle_beta   90.00
_cell.angle_gamma   90.00
#
_symmetry.space_group_name_H-M   'P 1'
#
loop_
_entity.id
_entity.type
_entity.pdbx_description
1 polymer ?
#
loop_
_entity_poly.entity_id
_entity_poly.type
_entity_poly.pdbx_seq_one_letter_code
_entity_poly.pdbx_strand_id
1 'polypeptide(L)'
;MLHGSSLTVFEALTPDISPLVLLDRLSRTGSNRLFCGRSGQTFQYQVSTGKLAATVTTLDQTAVSQNYTIGDSVGTAARLIVGVGSVDRVPKQATYTLYNPNTDQVTFRTVRYGTVGFG
;
A
#
# COMPACT_ATOMS: atom_id res chain seq x y z
N MET A 1 -5.68 7.32 -2.53
CA MET A 1 -4.85 6.55 -3.49
C MET A 1 -3.67 7.41 -3.90
N LEU A 2 -2.47 6.84 -3.89
CA LEU A 2 -1.28 7.51 -4.40
C LEU A 2 -0.83 6.79 -5.66
N HIS A 3 -0.46 7.53 -6.71
CA HIS A 3 0.12 6.87 -7.88
C HIS A 3 1.47 6.26 -7.47
N GLY A 4 2.38 7.05 -6.86
CA GLY A 4 3.65 6.59 -6.28
C GLY A 4 3.60 6.31 -4.78
N SER A 5 4.36 7.05 -3.99
CA SER A 5 4.41 6.94 -2.52
C SER A 5 4.09 8.26 -1.81
N SER A 6 4.09 8.25 -0.47
CA SER A 6 3.99 9.46 0.37
C SER A 6 5.25 10.32 0.38
N LEU A 7 6.38 9.81 -0.12
CA LEU A 7 7.63 10.56 -0.23
C LEU A 7 7.72 11.26 -1.60
N THR A 8 7.35 10.57 -2.68
CA THR A 8 7.34 11.15 -4.03
C THR A 8 6.41 10.39 -4.96
N VAL A 9 5.79 11.11 -5.89
CA VAL A 9 4.91 10.53 -6.94
C VAL A 9 5.64 9.59 -7.90
N PHE A 10 6.98 9.68 -7.95
CA PHE A 10 7.81 8.85 -8.83
C PHE A 10 8.24 7.53 -8.20
N GLU A 11 8.14 7.37 -6.87
CA GLU A 11 8.54 6.13 -6.18
C GLU A 11 7.51 5.03 -6.43
N ALA A 12 7.95 3.90 -6.95
CA ALA A 12 7.12 2.73 -7.15
C ALA A 12 7.21 1.83 -5.91
N LEU A 13 6.10 1.67 -5.18
CA LEU A 13 6.03 0.70 -4.09
C LEU A 13 5.86 -0.72 -4.67
N THR A 14 6.85 -1.57 -4.49
CA THR A 14 6.90 -2.96 -4.97
C THR A 14 6.93 -3.94 -3.79
N PRO A 15 6.59 -5.22 -3.99
CA PRO A 15 6.69 -6.24 -2.93
C PRO A 15 8.14 -6.50 -2.47
N ASP A 16 9.14 -6.17 -3.28
CA ASP A 16 10.55 -6.38 -2.92
C ASP A 16 11.08 -5.35 -1.92
N ILE A 17 10.35 -4.24 -1.72
CA ILE A 17 10.71 -3.23 -0.73
C ILE A 17 10.47 -3.79 0.68
N SER A 18 11.40 -3.48 1.58
CA SER A 18 11.28 -3.87 2.99
C SER A 18 9.91 -3.46 3.57
N PRO A 19 9.20 -4.37 4.26
CA PRO A 19 7.93 -4.07 4.91
C PRO A 19 8.00 -2.88 5.88
N LEU A 20 9.16 -2.63 6.50
CA LEU A 20 9.38 -1.48 7.37
C LEU A 20 9.35 -0.16 6.60
N VAL A 21 9.90 -0.13 5.39
CA VAL A 21 9.87 1.05 4.51
C VAL A 21 8.43 1.29 4.03
N LEU A 22 7.71 0.23 3.63
CA LEU A 22 6.30 0.33 3.27
C LEU A 22 5.46 0.88 4.44
N LEU A 23 5.73 0.42 5.66
CA LEU A 23 5.07 0.88 6.87
C LEU A 23 5.39 2.34 7.22
N ASP A 24 6.63 2.80 7.02
CA ASP A 24 7.02 4.22 7.11
C ASP A 24 6.27 5.07 6.08
N ARG A 25 6.14 4.58 4.84
CA ARG A 25 5.38 5.30 3.81
C ARG A 25 3.91 5.43 4.20
N LEU A 26 3.30 4.38 4.75
CA LEU A 26 1.94 4.43 5.24
C LEU A 26 1.78 5.38 6.43
N SER A 27 2.67 5.32 7.44
CA SER A 27 2.57 6.16 8.65
C SER A 27 2.60 7.66 8.33
N ARG A 28 3.39 8.06 7.31
CA ARG A 28 3.47 9.45 6.83
C ARG A 28 2.19 9.98 6.20
N THR A 29 1.25 9.12 5.82
CA THR A 29 -0.04 9.54 5.25
C THR A 29 -1.10 9.89 6.29
N GLY A 30 -0.87 9.55 7.57
CA GLY A 30 -1.90 9.61 8.61
C GLY A 30 -3.08 8.64 8.40
N SER A 31 -3.02 7.77 7.38
CA SER A 31 -4.07 6.80 7.05
C SER A 31 -3.68 5.39 7.49
N ASN A 32 -4.68 4.52 7.66
CA ASN A 32 -4.46 3.09 7.94
C ASN A 32 -4.45 2.22 6.67
N ARG A 33 -4.80 2.80 5.52
CA ARG A 33 -4.91 2.14 4.22
C ARG A 33 -4.11 2.92 3.20
N LEU A 34 -3.18 2.27 2.50
CA LEU A 34 -2.45 2.85 1.37
C LEU A 34 -2.64 1.99 0.13
N PHE A 35 -3.22 2.60 -0.90
CA PHE A 35 -3.36 2.00 -2.23
C PHE A 35 -2.39 2.68 -3.19
N CYS A 36 -1.55 1.89 -3.85
CA CYS A 36 -0.49 2.35 -4.76
C CYS A 36 -0.57 1.66 -6.13
N GLY A 37 -0.28 2.40 -7.21
CA GLY A 37 -0.47 1.92 -8.59
C GLY A 37 0.77 1.95 -9.48
N ARG A 38 1.79 2.77 -9.15
CA ARG A 38 2.95 3.02 -10.03
C ARG A 38 3.75 1.77 -10.36
N SER A 39 3.84 0.83 -9.43
CA SER A 39 4.57 -0.41 -9.65
C SER A 39 3.89 -1.32 -10.66
N GLY A 40 2.59 -1.14 -10.95
CA GLY A 40 1.80 -2.01 -11.81
C GLY A 40 1.67 -3.46 -11.32
N GLN A 41 2.10 -3.74 -10.09
CA GLN A 41 2.07 -5.07 -9.48
C GLN A 41 0.92 -5.17 -8.48
N THR A 42 0.30 -6.34 -8.40
CA THR A 42 -0.67 -6.66 -7.34
C THR A 42 0.06 -7.27 -6.15
N PHE A 43 -0.12 -6.67 -4.98
CA PHE A 43 0.41 -7.21 -3.73
C PHE A 43 -0.40 -6.67 -2.54
N GLN A 44 -0.33 -7.38 -1.42
CA GLN A 44 -0.97 -7.00 -0.17
C GLN A 44 0.02 -7.17 0.98
N TYR A 45 0.23 -6.10 1.74
CA TYR A 45 0.90 -6.15 3.04
C TYR A 45 -0.05 -5.71 4.12
N GLN A 46 -0.16 -6.51 5.17
CA GLN A 46 -0.97 -6.20 6.34
C GLN A 46 -0.16 -6.36 7.62
N VAL A 47 -0.20 -5.34 8.45
CA VAL A 47 0.31 -5.38 9.82
C VAL A 47 -0.90 -5.34 10.74
N SER A 48 -1.25 -6.49 11.30
CA SER A 48 -2.41 -6.63 12.17
C SER A 48 -2.16 -6.10 13.57
N THR A 49 -0.95 -6.30 14.11
CA THR A 49 -0.55 -5.78 15.42
C THR A 49 0.92 -5.36 15.41
N GLY A 50 1.31 -4.42 16.27
CA GLY A 50 2.72 -4.04 16.45
C GLY A 50 2.91 -2.65 17.02
N LYS A 51 4.17 -2.32 17.31
CA LYS A 51 4.60 -0.97 17.72
C LYS A 51 5.68 -0.49 16.77
N LEU A 52 5.54 0.72 16.25
CA LEU A 52 6.48 1.36 15.34
C LEU A 52 6.98 2.66 15.97
N ALA A 53 8.29 2.79 16.13
CA ALA A 53 8.93 4.05 16.51
C ALA A 53 9.61 4.65 15.28
N ALA A 54 9.23 5.86 14.88
CA ALA A 54 9.89 6.63 13.83
C ALA A 54 10.66 7.78 14.45
N THR A 55 11.99 7.73 14.39
CA THR A 55 12.85 8.78 14.93
C THR A 55 13.41 9.61 13.78
N VAL A 56 13.18 10.92 13.82
CA VAL A 56 13.76 11.87 12.86
C VAL A 56 14.83 12.68 13.59
N THR A 57 16.06 12.58 13.09
CA THR A 57 17.19 13.38 13.57
C THR A 57 17.34 14.61 12.68
N THR A 58 17.14 15.80 13.23
CA THR A 58 17.41 17.08 12.54
C THR A 58 18.86 17.52 12.78
N LEU A 59 19.37 18.45 11.95
CA LEU A 59 20.73 19.00 12.14
C LEU A 59 20.92 19.64 13.52
N ASP A 60 19.84 20.18 14.10
CA ASP A 60 19.82 20.84 15.41
C ASP A 60 19.65 19.84 16.59
N GLN A 61 20.05 18.58 16.40
CA GLN A 61 20.20 17.53 17.43
C GLN A 61 18.94 17.07 18.18
N THR A 62 17.77 17.65 17.91
CA THR A 62 16.53 17.21 18.59
C THR A 62 15.93 16.02 17.84
N ALA A 63 16.20 14.81 18.33
CA ALA A 63 15.58 13.59 17.83
C ALA A 63 14.08 13.57 18.20
N VAL A 64 13.21 13.81 17.22
CA VAL A 64 11.77 13.69 17.43
C VAL A 64 11.37 12.25 17.16
N SER A 65 10.91 11.55 18.20
CA SER A 65 10.39 10.18 18.08
C SER A 65 8.87 10.18 18.04
N GLN A 66 8.31 9.57 17.00
CA GLN A 66 6.89 9.32 16.84
C GLN A 66 6.61 7.84 17.03
N ASN A 67 5.88 7.50 18.09
CA ASN A 67 5.49 6.14 18.39
C ASN A 67 4.07 5.87 17.90
N TYR A 68 3.90 4.78 17.17
CA TYR A 68 2.65 4.33 16.62
C TYR A 68 2.33 2.94 17.12
N THR A 69 1.14 2.79 17.67
CA THR A 69 0.61 1.50 18.08
C THR A 69 -0.38 1.01 17.04
N ILE A 70 -0.25 -0.25 16.62
CA ILE A 70 -1.06 -0.88 15.57
C ILE A 70 -1.80 -2.06 16.21
N GLY A 71 -3.13 -2.07 16.10
CA GLY A 71 -3.98 -3.24 16.41
C GLY A 71 -4.00 -3.76 17.84
N ASP A 72 -3.39 -3.08 18.82
CA ASP A 72 -3.33 -3.57 20.21
C ASP A 72 -4.43 -3.03 21.13
N SER A 73 -5.22 -2.04 20.67
CA SER A 73 -6.19 -1.31 21.49
C SER A 73 -7.47 -1.04 20.71
N VAL A 74 -8.59 -0.88 21.43
CA VAL A 74 -9.87 -0.43 20.85
C VAL A 74 -9.66 0.93 20.19
N GLY A 75 -9.69 0.97 18.85
CA GLY A 75 -9.51 2.19 18.05
C GLY A 75 -8.24 2.23 17.17
N THR A 76 -7.26 1.33 17.36
CA THR A 76 -6.09 1.24 16.46
C THR A 76 -6.34 0.22 15.34
N ALA A 77 -6.82 0.70 14.19
CA ALA A 77 -7.03 -0.17 13.04
C ALA A 77 -5.72 -0.82 12.56
N ALA A 78 -5.81 -2.05 12.05
CA ALA A 78 -4.70 -2.70 11.34
C ALA A 78 -4.18 -1.79 10.21
N ARG A 79 -2.94 -1.99 9.78
CA ARG A 79 -2.34 -1.23 8.68
C ARG A 79 -2.27 -2.07 7.42
N LEU A 80 -2.82 -1.56 6.31
CA LEU A 80 -2.92 -2.29 5.04
C LEU A 80 -2.36 -1.47 3.88
N ILE A 81 -1.52 -2.11 3.08
CA ILE A 81 -0.88 -1.54 1.89
C ILE A 81 -1.18 -2.46 0.72
N VAL A 82 -1.70 -1.89 -0.36
CA VAL A 82 -2.19 -2.63 -1.53
C VAL A 82 -1.59 -2.05 -2.81
N GLY A 83 -0.88 -2.89 -3.56
CA GLY A 83 -0.57 -2.65 -4.96
C GLY A 83 -1.79 -3.03 -5.82
N VAL A 84 -2.33 -2.09 -6.59
CA VAL A 84 -3.60 -2.31 -7.32
C VAL A 84 -3.44 -3.01 -8.68
N GLY A 85 -2.21 -3.27 -9.10
CA GLY A 85 -1.93 -3.78 -10.44
C GLY A 85 -1.98 -2.71 -11.54
N SER A 86 -2.12 -3.15 -12.78
CA SER A 86 -2.23 -2.29 -13.97
C SER A 86 -3.20 -2.91 -14.98
N VAL A 87 -3.90 -2.03 -15.70
CA VAL A 87 -4.94 -2.38 -16.69
C VAL A 87 -4.37 -2.56 -18.10
N ASP A 88 -3.21 -1.96 -18.39
CA ASP A 88 -2.67 -1.78 -19.74
C ASP A 88 -1.19 -2.16 -19.88
N ARG A 89 -0.50 -2.48 -18.79
CA ARG A 89 0.92 -2.84 -18.83
C ARG A 89 1.21 -4.12 -19.60
N VAL A 90 0.32 -5.10 -19.50
CA VAL A 90 0.37 -6.33 -20.31
C VAL A 90 -0.69 -6.19 -21.40
N PRO A 91 -0.32 -6.22 -22.69
CA PRO A 91 -1.30 -6.13 -23.77
C PRO A 91 -2.41 -7.19 -23.60
N LYS A 92 -3.66 -6.79 -23.82
CA LYS A 92 -4.85 -7.67 -23.74
C LYS A 92 -5.11 -8.27 -22.36
N GLN A 93 -4.54 -7.69 -21.30
CA GLN A 93 -4.73 -8.14 -19.93
C GLN A 93 -4.89 -6.95 -19.00
N ALA A 94 -6.00 -6.91 -18.28
CA ALA A 94 -6.29 -5.91 -17.27
C ALA A 94 -6.29 -6.55 -15.89
N THR A 95 -5.44 -6.05 -14.99
CA THR A 95 -5.43 -6.47 -13.59
C THR A 95 -5.91 -5.31 -12.71
N TYR A 96 -6.86 -5.59 -11.82
CA TYR A 96 -7.46 -4.63 -10.91
C TYR A 96 -7.73 -5.25 -9.53
N THR A 97 -8.03 -4.39 -8.56
CA THR A 97 -8.27 -4.79 -7.18
C THR A 97 -9.67 -4.40 -6.72
N LEU A 98 -10.38 -5.34 -6.12
CA LEU A 98 -11.62 -5.11 -5.38
C LEU A 98 -11.30 -5.01 -3.89
N TYR A 99 -11.86 -4.00 -3.22
CA TYR A 99 -11.65 -3.76 -1.79
C TYR A 99 -13.00 -3.63 -1.08
N ASN A 100 -13.19 -4.38 0.01
CA ASN A 100 -14.35 -4.27 0.88
C ASN A 100 -14.00 -3.39 2.10
N PRO A 101 -14.56 -2.16 2.21
CA PRO A 101 -14.25 -1.25 3.30
C PRO A 101 -14.76 -1.71 4.67
N ASN A 102 -15.72 -2.63 4.73
CA ASN A 102 -16.30 -3.11 5.98
C ASN A 102 -15.48 -4.24 6.62
N THR A 103 -14.70 -4.98 5.81
CA THR A 103 -13.98 -6.18 6.24
C THR A 103 -12.49 -6.13 5.93
N ASP A 104 -12.02 -5.04 5.31
CA ASP A 104 -10.66 -4.89 4.78
C ASP A 104 -10.21 -5.98 3.80
N GLN A 105 -11.16 -6.71 3.22
CA GLN A 105 -10.84 -7.78 2.29
C GLN A 105 -10.41 -7.20 0.94
N VAL A 106 -9.31 -7.74 0.43
CA VAL A 106 -8.72 -7.37 -0.86
C VAL A 106 -8.81 -8.58 -1.79
N THR A 107 -9.28 -8.37 -3.01
CA THR A 107 -9.31 -9.42 -4.04
C THR A 107 -8.71 -8.89 -5.34
N PHE A 108 -7.67 -9.57 -5.82
CA PHE A 108 -7.06 -9.27 -7.11
C PHE A 108 -7.80 -10.01 -8.22
N ARG A 109 -8.08 -9.32 -9.33
CA ARG A 109 -8.71 -9.90 -10.51
C ARG A 109 -7.94 -9.53 -11.76
N THR A 110 -7.80 -10.50 -12.65
CA THR A 110 -7.20 -10.32 -13.97
C THR A 110 -8.20 -10.75 -15.03
N VAL A 111 -8.47 -9.88 -15.99
CA VAL A 111 -9.37 -10.11 -17.12
C VAL A 111 -8.58 -9.97 -18.40
N ARG A 112 -8.78 -10.89 -19.35
CA ARG A 112 -8.21 -10.79 -20.69
C ARG A 112 -9.23 -10.12 -21.62
N TYR A 113 -8.78 -9.20 -22.46
CA TYR A 113 -9.64 -8.43 -23.38
C TYR A 113 -9.03 -8.40 -24.80
N GLY A 114 -9.84 -8.13 -25.82
CA GLY A 114 -9.36 -8.12 -27.21
C GLY A 114 -9.25 -9.50 -27.86
N THR A 115 -9.91 -10.51 -27.30
CA THR A 115 -10.38 -11.66 -28.06
C THR A 115 -11.68 -11.25 -28.74
N VAL A 116 -11.65 -11.11 -30.07
CA VAL A 116 -12.89 -11.14 -30.86
C VAL A 116 -13.44 -12.56 -30.74
N GLY A 117 -14.43 -12.76 -29.87
CA GLY A 117 -15.20 -14.00 -29.85
C GLY A 117 -16.22 -13.95 -30.98
N PHE A 118 -16.10 -14.87 -31.95
CA PHE A 118 -17.29 -15.40 -32.62
C PHE A 118 -17.91 -16.44 -31.69
N GLY A 119 -19.23 -16.38 -31.51
CA GLY A 119 -20.11 -17.52 -31.25
C GLY A 119 -19.92 -18.28 -29.94
#